data_AF-A0A1E3JUH8-F1
#
_entry.id   AF-A0A1E3JUH8-F1
#
_cell.length_a   1.000
_cell.length_b   1.000
_cell.length_c   1.000
_cell.angle_alpha   90.00
_cell.angle_beta   90.00
_cell.angle_gamma   90.00
#
_symmetry.space_group_name_H-M   'P 1'
#
loop_
_entity.id
_entity.type
_entity.pdbx_description
1 polymer ?
#
loop_
_entity_poly.entity_id
_entity_poly.type
_entity_poly.pdbx_seq_one_letter_code
_entity_poly.pdbx_strand_id
1 'polypeptide(L)'
;MTDADPPKLPYLPEDVLLIILELVESTASFSTLASLARVSRSLHRKFIPLLYKSITLTQHNCAAFFSGLLDGTIDEEEKKHWQEGELEDKRSPAARRLIMPRYVRKLHLDDLEAVDVCHAAIGAFLELRLRIPPRKLHKPRTLEPSPGGLLFYAPIAPPSTSLPSFSTPGDLPNLFEAP
;
A
#
# COMPACT_ATOMS: atom_id res chain seq x y z
N MET A 1 -6.49 -27.78 -38.73
CA MET A 1 -6.96 -27.49 -37.36
C MET A 1 -6.32 -26.18 -36.97
N THR A 2 -7.09 -25.11 -36.91
CA THR A 2 -6.62 -23.72 -36.75
C THR A 2 -6.28 -23.46 -35.29
N ASP A 3 -4.99 -23.24 -35.05
CA ASP A 3 -4.42 -22.77 -33.79
C ASP A 3 -4.73 -21.28 -33.66
N ALA A 4 -5.83 -20.95 -32.99
CA ALA A 4 -6.23 -19.57 -32.73
C ALA A 4 -5.61 -19.14 -31.40
N ASP A 5 -4.65 -18.20 -31.47
CA ASP A 5 -4.10 -17.53 -30.30
C ASP A 5 -5.24 -17.00 -29.42
N PRO A 6 -5.20 -17.19 -28.08
CA PRO A 6 -6.23 -16.71 -27.19
C PRO A 6 -6.35 -15.18 -27.32
N PRO A 7 -7.58 -14.63 -27.30
CA PRO A 7 -7.80 -13.20 -27.44
C PRO A 7 -7.04 -12.45 -26.34
N LYS A 8 -6.05 -11.65 -26.75
CA LYS A 8 -5.35 -10.74 -25.84
C LYS A 8 -6.34 -9.70 -25.35
N LEU A 9 -6.62 -9.73 -24.05
CA LEU A 9 -7.43 -8.69 -23.40
C LEU A 9 -6.80 -7.31 -23.69
N PRO A 10 -7.61 -6.30 -24.00
CA PRO A 10 -7.10 -4.95 -24.23
C PRO A 10 -6.36 -4.46 -22.98
N TYR A 11 -5.18 -3.87 -23.17
CA TYR A 11 -4.42 -3.27 -22.09
C TYR A 11 -5.23 -2.12 -21.48
N LEU A 12 -5.49 -2.20 -20.18
CA LEU A 12 -6.14 -1.14 -19.44
C LEU A 12 -5.16 0.04 -19.28
N PRO A 13 -5.60 1.29 -19.50
CA PRO A 13 -4.77 2.47 -19.21
C PRO A 13 -4.31 2.46 -17.75
N GLU A 14 -3.07 2.87 -17.51
CA GLU A 14 -2.44 2.78 -16.20
C GLU A 14 -3.17 3.61 -15.13
N ASP A 15 -3.69 4.78 -15.50
CA ASP A 15 -4.47 5.65 -14.60
C ASP A 15 -5.74 4.96 -14.09
N VAL A 16 -6.45 4.26 -14.99
CA VAL A 16 -7.67 3.54 -14.64
C VAL A 16 -7.35 2.36 -13.74
N LEU A 17 -6.24 1.66 -14.00
CA LEU A 17 -5.77 0.58 -13.16
C LEU A 17 -5.43 1.07 -11.74
N LEU A 18 -4.76 2.22 -11.61
CA LEU A 18 -4.42 2.80 -10.31
C LEU A 18 -5.67 3.12 -9.48
N ILE A 19 -6.68 3.73 -10.10
CA ILE A 19 -7.97 4.04 -9.46
C ILE A 19 -8.66 2.75 -8.98
N ILE A 20 -8.70 1.70 -9.82
CA ILE A 20 -9.27 0.41 -9.43
C ILE A 20 -8.51 -0.17 -8.24
N LEU A 21 -7.18 -0.12 -8.25
CA LEU A 21 -6.37 -0.66 -7.16
C LEU A 21 -6.56 0.11 -5.84
N GLU A 22 -6.78 1.42 -5.89
CA GLU A 22 -7.09 2.24 -4.71
C GLU A 22 -8.49 1.94 -4.15
N LEU A 23 -9.49 1.77 -5.01
CA LEU A 23 -10.83 1.34 -4.62
C LEU A 23 -10.81 -0.07 -4.01
N VAL A 24 -10.07 -1.00 -4.62
CA VAL A 24 -9.90 -2.35 -4.10
C VAL A 24 -9.22 -2.34 -2.72
N GLU A 25 -8.18 -1.53 -2.54
CA GLU A 25 -7.50 -1.39 -1.25
C GLU A 25 -8.44 -0.94 -0.12
N SER A 26 -9.40 -0.06 -0.42
CA SER A 26 -10.32 0.49 0.57
C SER A 26 -11.60 -0.34 0.80
N THR A 27 -12.05 -1.09 -0.21
CA THR A 27 -13.37 -1.76 -0.17
C THR A 27 -13.32 -3.29 -0.19
N ALA A 28 -12.22 -3.89 -0.65
CA ALA A 28 -12.16 -5.34 -0.84
C ALA A 28 -11.96 -6.11 0.46
N SER A 29 -12.47 -7.34 0.49
CA SER A 29 -12.21 -8.27 1.58
C SER A 29 -10.74 -8.71 1.60
N PHE A 30 -10.23 -9.09 2.79
CA PHE A 30 -8.89 -9.67 2.93
C PHE A 30 -8.66 -10.90 2.03
N SER A 31 -9.70 -11.72 1.78
CA SER A 31 -9.61 -12.85 0.84
C SER A 31 -9.34 -12.40 -0.59
N THR A 32 -9.98 -11.32 -1.03
CA THR A 32 -9.79 -10.75 -2.37
C THR A 32 -8.39 -10.15 -2.50
N LEU A 33 -7.96 -9.39 -1.49
CA LEU A 33 -6.60 -8.83 -1.44
C LEU A 33 -5.53 -9.94 -1.47
N ALA A 34 -5.76 -11.06 -0.77
CA ALA A 34 -4.85 -12.21 -0.78
C ALA A 34 -4.78 -12.89 -2.16
N SER A 35 -5.90 -13.02 -2.86
CA SER A 35 -5.91 -13.52 -4.24
C SER A 35 -5.15 -12.57 -5.18
N LEU A 36 -5.39 -11.26 -5.08
CA LEU A 36 -4.71 -10.26 -5.92
C LEU A 36 -3.21 -10.19 -5.65
N ALA A 37 -2.79 -10.34 -4.40
CA ALA A 37 -1.38 -10.39 -4.03
C ALA A 37 -0.62 -11.55 -4.72
N ARG A 38 -1.32 -12.59 -5.18
CA ARG A 38 -0.70 -13.73 -5.89
C ARG A 38 -0.60 -13.55 -7.40
N VAL A 39 -1.26 -12.54 -7.97
CA VAL A 39 -1.34 -12.34 -9.43
C VAL A 39 -0.04 -11.79 -10.01
N SER A 40 0.62 -10.86 -9.31
CA SER A 40 1.88 -10.26 -9.77
C SER A 40 2.76 -9.85 -8.60
N ARG A 41 4.07 -9.67 -8.87
CA ARG A 41 5.02 -9.13 -7.88
C ARG A 41 4.66 -7.71 -7.43
N SER A 42 4.20 -6.85 -8.34
CA SER A 42 3.79 -5.49 -7.98
C SER A 42 2.61 -5.49 -7.01
N LEU A 43 1.60 -6.33 -7.25
CA LEU A 43 0.44 -6.47 -6.37
C LEU A 43 0.80 -7.16 -5.05
N HIS A 44 1.73 -8.13 -5.09
CA HIS A 44 2.28 -8.73 -3.89
C HIS A 44 2.91 -7.69 -2.96
N ARG A 45 3.78 -6.81 -3.49
CA ARG A 45 4.40 -5.71 -2.71
C ARG A 45 3.36 -4.75 -2.14
N LYS A 46 2.30 -4.45 -2.89
CA LYS A 46 1.26 -3.51 -2.47
C LYS A 46 0.36 -4.09 -1.38
N PHE A 47 -0.14 -5.31 -1.56
CA PHE A 47 -1.19 -5.86 -0.70
C PHE A 47 -0.69 -6.67 0.51
N ILE A 48 0.49 -7.29 0.44
CA ILE A 48 1.02 -8.06 1.59
C ILE A 48 1.14 -7.22 2.88
N PRO A 49 1.67 -5.99 2.85
CA PRO A 49 1.72 -5.14 4.05
C PRO A 49 0.35 -4.87 4.67
N LEU A 50 -0.70 -4.79 3.84
CA LEU A 50 -2.07 -4.55 4.30
C LEU A 50 -2.68 -5.80 4.93
N LEU A 51 -2.45 -6.97 4.32
CA LEU A 51 -2.90 -8.27 4.83
C LEU A 51 -2.28 -8.59 6.20
N TYR A 52 -1.02 -8.22 6.40
CA TYR A 52 -0.29 -8.46 7.65
C TYR A 52 -0.41 -7.32 8.67
N LYS A 53 -1.16 -6.25 8.37
CA LYS A 53 -1.32 -5.10 9.29
C LYS A 53 -2.02 -5.48 10.59
N SER A 54 -3.01 -6.37 10.50
CA SER A 54 -3.77 -6.89 11.64
C SER A 54 -3.85 -8.40 11.52
N ILE A 55 -3.18 -9.12 12.41
CA ILE A 55 -3.15 -10.58 12.41
C ILE A 55 -3.80 -11.14 13.67
N THR A 56 -4.48 -12.27 13.50
CA THR A 56 -5.01 -13.06 14.62
C THR A 56 -4.23 -14.37 14.67
N LEU A 57 -3.50 -14.57 15.76
CA LEU A 57 -2.76 -15.79 16.00
C LEU A 57 -3.57 -16.73 16.91
N THR A 58 -3.62 -17.98 16.48
CA THR A 58 -4.31 -19.11 17.10
C THR A 58 -3.30 -20.26 17.23
N GLN A 59 -3.62 -21.29 18.01
CA GLN A 59 -2.80 -22.50 18.12
C GLN A 59 -2.46 -23.13 16.76
N HIS A 60 -3.35 -23.00 15.77
CA HIS A 60 -3.20 -23.65 14.46
C HIS A 60 -2.27 -22.88 13.51
N ASN A 61 -2.10 -21.57 13.70
CA ASN A 61 -1.36 -20.74 12.76
C ASN A 61 -0.06 -20.15 13.34
N CYS A 62 0.09 -20.07 14.67
CA CYS A 62 1.22 -19.40 15.32
C CYS A 62 2.55 -20.07 14.97
N ALA A 63 2.62 -21.41 14.99
CA ALA A 63 3.80 -22.17 14.61
C ALA A 63 4.20 -21.92 13.15
N ALA A 64 3.22 -21.88 12.25
CA ALA A 64 3.47 -21.55 10.86
C ALA A 64 3.93 -20.09 10.73
N PHE A 65 3.30 -19.15 11.44
CA PHE A 65 3.65 -17.74 11.38
C PHE A 65 5.12 -17.49 11.73
N PHE A 66 5.63 -18.16 12.77
CA PHE A 66 7.03 -18.06 13.21
C PHE A 66 7.94 -19.18 12.68
N SER A 67 7.49 -19.96 11.69
CA SER A 67 8.29 -21.07 11.17
C SER A 67 9.63 -20.58 10.62
N GLY A 68 10.68 -21.34 10.88
CA GLY A 68 12.05 -20.99 10.55
C GLY A 68 12.75 -20.11 11.58
N LEU A 69 12.03 -19.28 12.33
CA LEU A 69 12.59 -18.63 13.53
C LEU A 69 12.71 -19.65 14.67
N LEU A 70 11.62 -20.38 14.93
CA LEU A 70 11.58 -21.41 15.98
C LEU A 70 12.37 -22.67 15.61
N ASP A 71 12.43 -22.97 14.32
CA ASP A 71 13.06 -24.20 13.80
C ASP A 71 14.57 -24.02 13.55
N GLY A 72 15.10 -22.80 13.70
CA GLY A 72 16.52 -22.50 13.49
C GLY A 72 17.01 -22.65 12.05
N THR A 73 16.12 -22.74 11.06
CA THR A 73 16.47 -23.05 9.65
C THR A 73 17.02 -21.85 8.87
N ILE A 74 17.25 -20.71 9.52
CA ILE A 74 17.72 -19.48 8.87
C ILE A 74 19.25 -19.51 8.83
N ASP A 75 19.81 -19.21 7.65
CA ASP A 75 21.26 -19.10 7.47
C ASP A 75 21.84 -17.89 8.22
N GLU A 76 23.11 -17.95 8.62
CA GLU A 76 23.76 -16.86 9.39
C GLU A 76 23.82 -15.54 8.61
N GLU A 77 24.01 -15.58 7.29
CA GLU A 77 24.01 -14.35 6.47
C GLU A 77 22.60 -13.75 6.34
N GLU A 78 21.58 -14.62 6.24
CA GLU A 78 20.18 -14.21 6.27
C GLU A 78 19.80 -13.63 7.63
N LYS A 79 20.31 -14.18 8.74
CA LYS A 79 20.13 -13.62 10.10
C LYS A 79 20.79 -12.25 10.24
N LYS A 80 21.96 -12.03 9.67
CA LYS A 80 22.67 -10.75 9.80
C LYS A 80 21.96 -9.60 9.07
N HIS A 81 21.42 -9.88 7.89
CA HIS A 81 20.77 -8.88 7.03
C HIS A 81 19.25 -9.10 6.92
N TRP A 82 18.64 -9.72 7.92
CA TRP A 82 17.22 -10.10 7.87
C TRP A 82 16.28 -8.90 7.67
N GLN A 83 16.66 -7.73 8.17
CA GLN A 83 15.91 -6.48 8.04
C GLN A 83 16.07 -5.79 6.68
N GLU A 84 17.15 -6.09 5.97
CA GLU A 84 17.52 -5.39 4.74
C GLU A 84 16.77 -5.94 3.53
N GLY A 85 16.44 -5.05 2.60
CA GLY A 85 15.71 -5.41 1.40
C GLY A 85 14.20 -5.60 1.61
N GLU A 86 13.56 -5.88 0.50
CA GLU A 86 12.14 -6.18 0.45
C GLU A 86 11.87 -7.67 0.66
N LEU A 87 10.61 -7.98 0.93
CA LEU A 87 10.14 -9.36 1.07
C LEU A 87 10.53 -10.24 -0.13
N GLU A 88 10.59 -9.67 -1.32
CA GLU A 88 10.96 -10.39 -2.55
C GLU A 88 12.45 -10.65 -2.71
N ASP A 89 13.29 -9.85 -2.04
CA ASP A 89 14.74 -10.01 -2.06
C ASP A 89 15.17 -11.18 -1.16
N LYS A 90 14.24 -11.70 -0.35
CA LYS A 90 14.48 -12.84 0.55
C LYS A 90 14.39 -14.17 -0.21
N ARG A 91 15.50 -14.91 -0.16
CA ARG A 91 15.67 -16.20 -0.85
C ARG A 91 14.90 -17.31 -0.15
N SER A 92 15.07 -17.47 1.17
CA SER A 92 14.40 -18.54 1.91
C SER A 92 12.97 -18.17 2.36
N PRO A 93 12.04 -19.15 2.45
CA PRO A 93 10.72 -18.92 3.05
C PRO A 93 10.81 -18.45 4.51
N ALA A 94 11.81 -18.91 5.25
CA ALA A 94 12.06 -18.49 6.63
C ALA A 94 12.45 -17.00 6.68
N ALA A 95 13.38 -16.55 5.84
CA ALA A 95 13.76 -15.13 5.76
C ALA A 95 12.60 -14.23 5.32
N ARG A 96 11.72 -14.72 4.44
CA ARG A 96 10.46 -14.03 4.10
C ARG A 96 9.56 -13.87 5.32
N ARG A 97 9.37 -14.93 6.11
CA ARG A 97 8.53 -14.90 7.32
C ARG A 97 9.11 -14.01 8.42
N LEU A 98 10.42 -13.97 8.59
CA LEU A 98 11.10 -13.04 9.52
C LEU A 98 10.79 -11.57 9.25
N ILE A 99 10.61 -11.22 7.97
CA ILE A 99 10.30 -9.84 7.58
C ILE A 99 8.84 -9.51 7.84
N MET A 100 7.93 -10.49 7.83
CA MET A 100 6.48 -10.27 7.94
C MET A 100 6.04 -9.56 9.22
N PRO A 101 6.59 -9.88 10.41
CA PRO A 101 6.34 -9.14 11.64
C PRO A 101 6.52 -7.63 11.53
N ARG A 102 7.36 -7.13 10.60
CA ARG A 102 7.55 -5.67 10.41
C ARG A 102 6.28 -4.95 9.98
N TYR A 103 5.37 -5.66 9.31
CA TYR A 103 4.12 -5.11 8.81
C TYR A 103 3.01 -5.12 9.87
N VAL A 104 3.18 -5.91 10.93
CA VAL A 104 2.17 -6.11 11.97
C VAL A 104 2.06 -4.87 12.84
N ARG A 105 0.89 -4.24 12.82
CA ARG A 105 0.54 -3.11 13.72
C ARG A 105 -0.39 -3.53 14.83
N LYS A 106 -1.23 -4.53 14.57
CA LYS A 106 -2.18 -5.10 15.53
C LYS A 106 -2.03 -6.62 15.53
N LEU A 107 -1.81 -7.17 16.71
CA LEU A 107 -1.74 -8.61 16.94
C LEU A 107 -2.85 -8.97 17.92
N HIS A 108 -3.71 -9.90 17.53
CA HIS A 108 -4.72 -10.52 18.39
C HIS A 108 -4.29 -11.95 18.69
N LEU A 109 -4.40 -12.35 19.96
CA LEU A 109 -4.06 -13.69 20.43
C LEU A 109 -5.35 -14.31 20.95
N ASP A 110 -5.84 -15.34 20.28
CA ASP A 110 -7.11 -15.99 20.65
C ASP A 110 -6.90 -17.10 21.70
N ASP A 111 -5.75 -17.76 21.66
CA ASP A 111 -5.46 -18.95 22.47
C ASP A 111 -4.25 -18.74 23.38
N LEU A 112 -4.24 -19.42 24.53
CA LEU A 112 -3.07 -19.44 25.43
C LEU A 112 -1.84 -20.05 24.75
N GLU A 113 -2.01 -21.07 23.92
CA GLU A 113 -0.92 -21.66 23.14
C GLU A 113 -0.29 -20.64 22.17
N ALA A 114 -1.08 -19.72 21.62
CA ALA A 114 -0.56 -18.66 20.78
C ALA A 114 0.32 -17.68 21.58
N VAL A 115 -0.01 -17.45 22.86
CA VAL A 115 0.81 -16.64 23.78
C VAL A 115 2.15 -17.32 24.05
N ASP A 116 2.14 -18.62 24.35
CA ASP A 116 3.37 -19.38 24.62
C ASP A 116 4.30 -19.42 23.41
N VAL A 117 3.74 -19.64 22.22
CA VAL A 117 4.52 -19.62 20.96
C VAL A 117 5.05 -18.22 20.66
N CYS A 118 4.28 -17.16 20.93
CA CYS A 118 4.79 -15.79 20.81
C CYS A 118 5.94 -15.53 21.79
N HIS A 119 5.84 -16.02 23.02
CA HIS A 119 6.89 -15.87 24.01
C HIS A 119 8.16 -16.63 23.61
N ALA A 120 8.03 -17.86 23.11
CA ALA A 120 9.13 -18.62 22.53
C ALA A 120 9.76 -17.90 21.33
N ALA A 121 8.96 -17.30 20.45
CA ALA A 121 9.44 -16.52 19.33
C ALA A 121 10.24 -15.29 19.78
N ILE A 122 9.77 -14.56 20.81
CA ILE A 122 10.51 -13.45 21.41
C ILE A 122 11.85 -13.94 21.98
N GLY A 123 11.86 -15.08 22.68
CA GLY A 123 13.09 -15.73 23.15
C GLY A 123 14.06 -16.01 22.02
N ALA A 124 13.59 -16.64 20.94
CA ALA A 124 14.40 -16.92 19.75
C ALA A 124 14.94 -15.64 19.09
N PHE A 125 14.16 -14.56 19.01
CA PHE A 125 14.64 -13.26 18.51
C PHE A 125 15.82 -12.73 19.33
N LEU A 126 15.75 -12.85 20.67
CA LEU A 126 16.79 -12.40 21.59
C LEU A 126 18.05 -13.29 21.50
N GLU A 127 17.88 -14.61 21.47
CA GLU A 127 18.98 -15.57 21.35
C GLU A 127 19.74 -15.41 20.04
N LEU A 128 19.02 -15.25 18.93
CA LEU A 128 19.59 -15.02 17.61
C LEU A 128 20.17 -13.60 17.44
N ARG A 129 20.13 -12.77 18.49
CA ARG A 129 20.60 -11.37 18.49
C ARG A 129 20.08 -10.57 17.31
N LEU A 130 18.89 -10.91 16.84
CA LEU A 130 18.23 -10.18 15.76
C LEU A 130 17.97 -8.78 16.31
N ARG A 131 18.63 -7.77 15.72
CA ARG A 131 18.47 -6.37 16.16
C ARG A 131 16.98 -6.04 16.20
N ILE A 132 16.52 -5.33 17.24
CA ILE A 132 15.13 -4.90 17.33
C ILE A 132 14.88 -3.95 16.16
N PRO A 133 13.86 -4.19 15.30
CA PRO A 133 13.57 -3.28 14.21
C PRO A 133 13.19 -1.89 14.78
N PRO A 134 13.76 -0.80 14.26
CA PRO A 134 13.42 0.54 14.72
C PRO A 134 11.92 0.80 14.49
N ARG A 135 11.22 1.30 15.51
CA ARG A 135 9.76 1.58 15.49
C ARG A 135 9.27 2.50 14.35
N LYS A 136 10.19 3.12 13.59
CA LYS A 136 9.91 4.06 12.50
C LYS A 136 10.26 3.45 11.13
N LEU A 137 9.78 2.26 10.80
CA LEU A 137 10.11 1.61 9.51
C LEU A 137 8.94 1.52 8.51
N HIS A 138 7.90 2.31 8.71
CA HIS A 138 6.86 2.49 7.69
C HIS A 138 6.62 3.96 7.43
N LYS A 139 7.40 4.51 6.50
CA LYS A 139 6.78 5.32 5.46
C LYS A 139 6.28 4.29 4.43
N PRO A 140 4.97 4.08 4.24
CA PRO A 140 4.55 3.47 2.98
C PRO A 140 5.26 4.27 1.89
N ARG A 141 5.86 3.60 0.91
CA ARG A 141 6.28 4.28 -0.30
C ARG A 141 4.99 4.88 -0.84
N THR A 142 4.76 6.15 -0.58
CA THR A 142 3.91 6.97 -1.42
C THR A 142 4.48 6.72 -2.80
N LEU A 143 3.68 6.16 -3.71
CA LEU A 143 3.94 6.42 -5.12
C LEU A 143 3.99 7.94 -5.20
N GLU A 144 5.19 8.49 -5.29
CA GLU A 144 5.38 9.91 -5.55
C GLU A 144 4.45 10.25 -6.71
N PRO A 145 3.52 11.22 -6.56
CA PRO A 145 2.77 11.68 -7.71
C PRO A 145 3.81 12.17 -8.71
N SER A 146 3.78 11.58 -9.91
CA SER A 146 4.62 12.00 -11.03
C SER A 146 4.60 13.52 -11.12
N PRO A 147 5.75 14.22 -11.15
CA PRO A 147 5.78 15.65 -11.39
C PRO A 147 5.49 15.89 -12.86
N GLY A 148 4.21 15.84 -13.22
CA GLY A 148 3.77 15.87 -14.61
C GLY A 148 2.35 16.40 -14.74
N GLY A 149 2.22 17.73 -14.70
CA GLY A 149 1.32 18.47 -15.57
C GLY A 149 -0.19 18.36 -15.31
N LEU A 150 -0.71 19.41 -14.67
CA LEU A 150 -2.01 20.03 -14.96
C LEU A 150 -2.57 19.71 -16.36
N LEU A 151 -3.49 18.76 -16.50
CA LEU A 151 -4.46 18.63 -17.58
C LEU A 151 -5.61 17.79 -16.98
N PHE A 152 -6.82 18.25 -16.69
CA PHE A 152 -7.72 19.10 -17.46
C PHE A 152 -8.70 19.79 -16.51
N TYR A 153 -8.71 21.12 -16.48
CA TYR A 153 -9.96 21.88 -16.28
C TYR A 153 -10.18 22.64 -17.58
N ALA A 154 -11.09 22.14 -18.42
CA ALA A 154 -11.65 22.96 -19.48
C ALA A 154 -12.69 23.89 -18.83
N PRO A 155 -12.55 25.23 -18.94
CA PRO A 155 -13.65 26.12 -18.60
C PRO A 155 -14.75 25.93 -19.64
N ILE A 156 -15.94 25.57 -19.18
CA ILE A 156 -17.16 25.62 -20.01
C ILE A 156 -17.37 27.10 -20.35
N ALA A 157 -17.10 27.46 -21.60
CA ALA A 157 -17.43 28.78 -22.12
C ALA A 157 -18.95 28.93 -22.23
N PRO A 158 -19.56 29.98 -21.66
CA PRO A 158 -20.96 30.29 -21.96
C PRO A 158 -21.08 30.94 -23.34
N PRO A 159 -22.20 30.72 -24.06
CA PRO A 159 -22.36 31.11 -25.45
C PRO A 159 -22.46 32.62 -25.63
N SER A 160 -21.71 33.12 -26.60
CA SER A 160 -21.80 34.46 -27.16
C SER A 160 -23.21 34.74 -27.68
N THR A 161 -23.89 35.73 -27.12
CA THR A 161 -25.03 36.38 -27.77
C THR A 161 -24.72 37.87 -27.91
N SER A 162 -24.99 38.38 -29.09
CA SER A 162 -24.44 39.59 -29.71
C SER A 162 -25.31 40.84 -29.54
N LEU A 163 -24.62 42.00 -29.42
CA LEU A 163 -24.95 43.37 -29.90
C LEU A 163 -25.97 44.23 -29.10
N PRO A 164 -25.99 45.58 -29.24
CA PRO A 164 -24.96 46.54 -29.69
C PRO A 164 -24.77 47.78 -28.76
N SER A 165 -23.74 48.58 -29.07
CA SER A 165 -23.31 49.87 -28.50
C SER A 165 -24.24 51.07 -28.71
N PHE A 166 -24.33 52.03 -27.77
CA PHE A 166 -24.60 53.48 -28.05
C PHE A 166 -24.19 54.44 -26.89
N SER A 167 -23.37 55.44 -27.25
CA SER A 167 -23.19 56.85 -26.76
C SER A 167 -23.01 57.26 -25.28
N THR A 168 -21.91 58.00 -25.03
CA THR A 168 -21.72 59.08 -24.01
C THR A 168 -22.52 60.36 -24.38
N PRO A 169 -22.52 61.51 -23.65
CA PRO A 169 -21.84 61.94 -22.41
C PRO A 169 -22.75 62.66 -21.37
N GLY A 170 -22.22 63.05 -20.19
CA GLY A 170 -22.83 64.15 -19.40
C GLY A 170 -22.61 64.11 -17.88
N ASP A 171 -21.90 65.13 -17.38
CA ASP A 171 -22.05 65.81 -16.08
C ASP A 171 -21.49 65.18 -14.77
N LEU A 172 -20.24 65.60 -14.46
CA LEU A 172 -19.87 66.14 -13.13
C LEU A 172 -20.51 67.55 -12.99
N PRO A 173 -20.76 68.13 -11.78
CA PRO A 173 -19.82 68.05 -10.65
C PRO A 173 -20.41 68.15 -9.20
N ASN A 174 -19.49 67.93 -8.24
CA ASN A 174 -19.26 68.75 -7.04
C ASN A 174 -20.17 68.71 -5.77
N LEU A 175 -19.45 68.61 -4.63
CA LEU A 175 -19.45 69.53 -3.47
C LEU A 175 -20.25 69.21 -2.17
N PHE A 176 -19.52 69.34 -1.04
CA PHE A 176 -19.88 69.51 0.39
C PHE A 176 -20.56 68.32 1.12
N GLU A 177 -19.94 67.69 2.14
CA GLU A 177 -19.58 68.12 3.52
C GLU A 177 -20.77 68.12 4.50
N ALA A 178 -20.67 67.20 5.49
CA ALA A 178 -21.18 67.15 6.88
C ALA A 178 -22.64 67.54 7.23
N PRO A 179 -23.18 66.92 8.28
CA PRO A 179 -22.97 67.45 9.63
C PRO A 179 -22.33 66.47 10.63
#